data_AF-A0A3R7QGL4-F1
#
_entry.id   AF-A0A3R7QGL4-F1
#
_cell.length_a   1.000
_cell.length_b   1.000
_cell.length_c   1.000
_cell.angle_alpha   90.00
_cell.angle_beta   90.00
_cell.angle_gamma   90.00
#
_symmetry.space_group_name_H-M   'P 1'
#
loop_
_entity.id
_entity.type
_entity.pdbx_description
1 polymer ?
#
loop_
_entity_poly.entity_id
_entity_poly.type
_entity_poly.pdbx_seq_one_letter_code
_entity_poly.pdbx_strand_id
1 'polypeptide(L)' 'MNYHDSLLNLFDTYIAESEKFEKGNKSAGTRARKALAEISKICTMRRKEIQEKKNARS' A
#
# COMPACT_ATOMS: atom_id res chain seq x y z
N MET A 1 13.51 0.01 6.51
CA MET A 1 12.47 -0.13 5.46
C MET A 1 11.74 1.20 5.35
N ASN A 2 11.75 1.86 4.19
CA ASN A 2 11.04 3.13 4.04
C ASN A 2 9.58 2.84 3.71
N TYR A 3 8.69 2.95 4.70
CA TYR A 3 7.26 2.69 4.51
C TYR A 3 6.63 3.61 3.44
N HIS A 4 7.22 4.77 3.18
CA HIS A 4 6.78 5.66 2.10
C HIS A 4 7.03 5.03 0.72
N ASP A 5 8.25 4.58 0.44
CA ASP A 5 8.60 3.98 -0.86
C ASP A 5 7.81 2.69 -1.08
N SER A 6 7.61 1.89 -0.02
CA SER A 6 6.75 0.71 -0.07
C SER A 6 5.29 1.05 -0.38
N LEU A 7 4.77 2.15 0.16
CA LEU A 7 3.41 2.61 -0.12
C LEU A 7 3.26 3.01 -1.59
N LEU A 8 4.20 3.79 -2.14
CA LEU A 8 4.20 4.22 -3.54
C LEU A 8 4.22 3.01 -4.50
N ASN A 9 5.15 2.09 -4.29
CA ASN A 9 5.28 0.89 -5.13
C ASN A 9 4.01 0.01 -5.11
N LEU A 10 3.38 -0.14 -3.94
CA LEU A 10 2.12 -0.88 -3.83
C LEU A 10 0.96 -0.15 -4.51
N PHE A 11 0.95 1.18 -4.47
CA PHE A 11 -0.05 1.99 -5.16
C PHE A 11 0.05 1.85 -6.68
N ASP A 12 1.27 1.93 -7.23
CA ASP A 12 1.51 1.71 -8.66
C ASP A 12 1.07 0.30 -9.09
N THR A 13 1.38 -0.70 -8.26
CA THR A 13 0.92 -2.08 -8.48
C THR A 13 -0.60 -2.17 -8.46
N TYR A 14 -1.26 -1.52 -7.51
CA TYR A 14 -2.72 -1.48 -7.43
C TYR A 14 -3.33 -0.85 -8.68
N ILE A 15 -2.83 0.30 -9.13
CA ILE A 15 -3.33 1.00 -10.33
C ILE A 15 -3.22 0.07 -11.54
N ALA A 16 -2.04 -0.49 -11.79
CA ALA A 16 -1.80 -1.37 -12.93
C ALA A 16 -2.69 -2.63 -12.92
N GLU A 17 -2.90 -3.24 -11.75
CA GLU A 17 -3.76 -4.43 -11.63
C GLU A 17 -5.25 -4.08 -11.66
N SER A 18 -5.64 -2.91 -11.16
CA SER A 18 -7.01 -2.40 -11.25
C SER A 18 -7.39 -2.15 -12.71
N GLU A 19 -6.53 -1.51 -13.50
CA GLU A 19 -6.78 -1.31 -14.93
C GLU A 19 -6.94 -2.64 -15.69
N LYS A 20 -6.09 -3.63 -15.39
CA LYS A 20 -6.21 -4.97 -15.99
C LYS A 20 -7.51 -5.66 -15.57
N PHE A 21 -7.93 -5.48 -14.33
CA PHE A 21 -9.17 -6.04 -13.81
C PHE A 21 -10.41 -5.44 -14.49
N GLU A 22 -10.47 -4.11 -14.64
CA GLU A 22 -11.53 -3.42 -15.37
C GLU A 22 -11.59 -3.84 -16.85
N LYS A 23 -10.45 -4.23 -17.42
CA LYS A 23 -10.36 -4.83 -18.77
C LYS A 23 -10.75 -6.32 -18.81
N GLY A 24 -11.30 -6.88 -17.74
CA GLY A 24 -11.83 -8.24 -17.67
C GLY A 24 -10.85 -9.31 -17.17
N ASN A 25 -9.62 -8.96 -16.76
CA ASN A 25 -8.69 -9.94 -16.20
C ASN A 25 -9.04 -10.26 -14.73
N LYS A 26 -9.79 -11.35 -14.52
CA LYS A 26 -10.21 -11.81 -13.17
C LYS A 26 -9.03 -12.06 -12.21
N SER A 27 -7.89 -12.52 -12.71
CA SER A 27 -6.70 -12.76 -11.86
C SER A 27 -6.09 -11.46 -11.32
N ALA A 28 -6.20 -10.37 -12.10
CA ALA A 28 -5.73 -9.05 -11.70
C ALA A 28 -6.54 -8.51 -10.52
N GLY A 29 -7.83 -8.83 -10.42
CA GLY A 29 -8.66 -8.47 -9.27
C GLY A 29 -8.14 -9.05 -7.94
N THR A 30 -7.64 -10.29 -7.93
CA THR A 30 -7.01 -10.87 -6.74
C THR A 30 -5.72 -10.14 -6.37
N ARG A 31 -4.90 -9.75 -7.35
CA ARG A 31 -3.66 -9.00 -7.11
C ARG A 31 -3.93 -7.58 -6.63
N ALA A 32 -4.92 -6.89 -7.21
CA ALA A 32 -5.35 -5.57 -6.78
C ALA A 32 -5.84 -5.57 -5.32
N ARG A 33 -6.68 -6.54 -4.93
CA ARG A 33 -7.12 -6.69 -3.52
C ARG A 33 -5.96 -6.97 -2.57
N LYS A 34 -4.99 -7.80 -2.98
CA LYS A 34 -3.79 -8.06 -2.18
C LYS A 34 -2.97 -6.79 -1.99
N ALA A 35 -2.76 -6.00 -3.05
CA ALA A 35 -2.06 -4.72 -2.97
C ALA A 35 -2.78 -3.75 -2.00
N LEU A 36 -4.10 -3.64 -2.07
CA LEU A 36 -4.90 -2.82 -1.15
C LEU A 36 -4.78 -3.26 0.32
N ALA A 37 -4.76 -4.57 0.58
CA ALA A 37 -4.58 -5.10 1.93
C ALA A 37 -3.20 -4.73 2.51
N GLU A 38 -2.13 -4.85 1.71
CA GLU A 38 -0.78 -4.46 2.12
C GLU A 38 -0.65 -2.93 2.30
N ILE A 39 -1.29 -2.13 1.44
CA ILE A 39 -1.37 -0.66 1.59
C ILE A 39 -1.97 -0.29 2.95
N SER A 40 -3.10 -0.90 3.34
CA SER A 40 -3.74 -0.64 4.64
C SER A 40 -2.81 -0.93 5.83
N LYS A 41 -2.08 -2.04 5.76
CA LYS A 41 -1.07 -2.41 6.76
C LYS A 41 0.07 -1.39 6.83
N ILE A 42 0.61 -1.00 5.68
CA ILE A 42 1.70 -0.02 5.57
C ILE A 42 1.28 1.35 6.11
N CYS A 43 0.05 1.81 5.82
CA CYS A 43 -0.50 3.04 6.37
C CYS A 43 -0.51 3.03 7.89
N THR A 44 -0.92 1.91 8.50
CA THR A 44 -0.92 1.76 9.97
C THR A 44 0.49 1.82 10.54
N MET A 45 1.46 1.13 9.91
CA MET A 45 2.86 1.13 10.34
C MET A 45 3.51 2.51 10.19
N ARG A 46 3.29 3.20 9.07
CA ARG A 46 3.79 4.56 8.85
C ARG A 46 3.21 5.56 9.85
N ARG A 47 1.92 5.46 10.16
CA ARG A 47 1.27 6.30 11.19
C ARG A 47 1.92 6.09 12.56
N LYS A 48 2.16 4.83 12.94
CA LYS A 48 2.84 4.49 14.19
C LYS A 48 4.28 5.03 14.23
N GLU A 49 5.04 4.85 13.14
CA GLU A 49 6.40 5.38 12.99
C GLU A 49 6.46 6.91 13.20
N ILE A 50 5.51 7.64 12.62
CA ILE A 50 5.42 9.10 12.76
C ILE A 50 5.16 9.48 14.23
N GLN A 51 4.23 8.80 14.89
CA GLN A 51 3.90 9.09 16.28
C GLN A 51 5.08 8.77 17.23
N GLU A 52 5.78 7.66 17.01
CA GLU A 52 6.97 7.29 17.77
C GLU A 52 8.09 8.32 17.59
N LYS A 53 8.34 8.78 16.36
CA LYS A 53 9.29 9.86 16.08
C LYS A 53 8.93 11.18 16.75
N LYS A 54 7.64 11.49 16.86
CA LYS A 54 7.16 12.69 17.59
C LYS A 54 7.44 12.56 19.08
N ASN A 55 7.09 11.43 19.68
CA ASN A 55 7.29 11.15 21.11
C ASN A 55 8.78 11.05 21.48
N ALA A 56 9.66 10.59 20.59
CA ALA A 56 11.09 10.54 20.84
C ALA A 56 11.77 11.92 20.78
N ARG A 57 11.07 12.94 20.27
CA ARG A 57 11.55 14.34 20.20
C ARG A 57 10.99 15.22 21.33
N SER A 58 10.09 14.68 22.15
CA SER A 58 9.52 15.32 23.35
C SER A 58 10.17 14.78 24.60
#